data_AF-A0A3S9VWL8-F1
#
_entry.id   AF-A0A3S9VWL8-F1
#
_cell.length_a   1.000
_cell.length_b   1.000
_cell.length_c   1.000
_cell.angle_alpha   90.00
_cell.angle_beta   90.00
_cell.angle_gamma   90.00
#
_symmetry.space_group_name_H-M   'P 1'
#
loop_
_entity.id
_entity.type
_entity.pdbx_description
1 polymer ?
#
loop_
_entity_poly.entity_id
_entity_poly.type
_entity_poly.pdbx_seq_one_letter_code
_entity_poly.pdbx_strand_id
1 'polypeptide(L)'
;MEEKRDNKEIRVRLHHIDRGNCTEVWEVQTEKGKPRRYLGRDDGYGPKEWYTLCDAPYGYCERDCHVREDLTLIVCDKDWNGVLRDGTDRERFPESFPSLDEACNEAWSKVVKVLPHVTHKGFGQWITKQSFLPLSQTEELNWRDSYYEEEASEILSRFTWIGEEYAIFKVTQRHTKCDAQWYEYYAGKTNRQEHEWYTRFFGYEYHDRHISDVLRTLGRRCDDIIRTAVETRTDHYYGRTVSCFMDEFIGYDLSHEQVRDAKECRLRKAREDYDEANAYYYKLKENEESIRGIELMLHCIRQQIRKMKR
;
A
#
# COMPACT_ATOMS: atom_id res chain seq x y z
N MET A 1 57.19 -9.74 -5.91
CA MET A 1 56.74 -11.06 -5.42
C MET A 1 55.26 -10.90 -5.17
N GLU A 2 54.40 -11.38 -6.07
CA GLU A 2 52.96 -11.45 -5.80
C GLU A 2 52.75 -12.60 -4.80
N GLU A 3 52.39 -12.26 -3.56
CA GLU A 3 51.89 -13.25 -2.61
C GLU A 3 50.62 -13.86 -3.19
N LYS A 4 50.62 -15.17 -3.45
CA LYS A 4 49.40 -15.93 -3.70
C LYS A 4 48.54 -15.84 -2.44
N ARG A 5 47.58 -14.91 -2.42
CA ARG A 5 46.50 -14.90 -1.45
C ARG A 5 45.65 -16.16 -1.68
N ASP A 6 45.73 -17.12 -0.76
CA ASP A 6 44.82 -18.28 -0.74
C ASP A 6 43.42 -17.77 -0.40
N ASN A 7 42.63 -17.48 -1.44
CA ASN A 7 41.27 -16.97 -1.30
C ASN A 7 40.38 -18.05 -0.70
N LYS A 8 39.90 -17.80 0.53
CA LYS A 8 38.96 -18.70 1.20
C LYS A 8 37.55 -18.42 0.71
N GLU A 9 36.77 -19.45 0.45
CA GLU A 9 35.36 -19.32 0.07
C GLU A 9 34.46 -19.76 1.23
N ILE A 10 33.42 -18.98 1.52
CA ILE A 10 32.33 -19.38 2.43
C ILE A 10 30.98 -19.18 1.75
N ARG A 11 30.01 -20.00 2.10
CA ARG A 11 28.62 -19.87 1.62
C ARG A 11 27.79 -19.09 2.62
N VAL A 12 26.98 -18.17 2.11
CA VAL A 12 26.08 -17.34 2.90
C VAL A 12 24.68 -17.35 2.29
N ARG A 13 23.64 -17.29 3.11
CA ARG A 13 22.24 -17.24 2.70
C ARG A 13 21.51 -16.17 3.50
N LEU A 14 20.61 -15.42 2.85
CA LEU A 14 19.84 -14.39 3.56
C LEU A 14 18.96 -15.06 4.62
N HIS A 15 19.10 -14.61 5.87
CA HIS A 15 18.23 -15.02 6.97
C HIS A 15 17.01 -14.11 7.04
N HIS A 16 17.23 -12.79 7.11
CA HIS A 16 16.19 -11.77 7.09
C HIS A 16 16.80 -10.39 6.83
N ILE A 17 15.94 -9.39 6.61
CA ILE A 17 16.33 -7.98 6.54
C ILE A 17 15.76 -7.29 7.77
N ASP A 18 16.64 -6.78 8.63
CA ASP A 18 16.27 -5.95 9.76
C ASP A 18 16.15 -4.50 9.29
N ARG A 19 14.90 -4.07 9.10
CA ARG A 19 14.59 -2.70 8.67
C ARG A 19 14.77 -1.66 9.76
N GLY A 20 14.77 -2.06 11.03
CA GLY A 20 15.04 -1.15 12.13
C GLY A 20 16.50 -0.67 12.12
N ASN A 21 17.40 -1.57 11.73
CA ASN A 21 18.84 -1.34 11.66
C ASN A 21 19.39 -1.21 10.23
N CYS A 22 18.53 -1.14 9.22
CA CYS A 22 18.90 -1.05 7.80
C CYS A 22 19.95 -2.09 7.38
N THR A 23 19.80 -3.34 7.87
CA THR A 23 20.83 -4.39 7.74
C THR A 23 20.22 -5.68 7.18
N GLU A 24 20.84 -6.20 6.12
CA GLU A 24 20.63 -7.57 5.67
C GLU A 24 21.44 -8.52 6.55
N VAL A 25 20.76 -9.48 7.20
CA VAL A 25 21.41 -10.48 8.06
C VAL A 25 21.54 -11.78 7.29
N TRP A 26 22.79 -12.23 7.13
CA TRP A 26 23.17 -13.39 6.32
C TRP A 26 23.71 -14.52 7.19
N GLU A 27 23.13 -15.72 7.08
CA GLU A 27 23.61 -16.92 7.77
C GLU A 27 24.80 -17.54 7.00
N VAL A 28 25.88 -17.86 7.71
CA VAL A 28 27.05 -18.56 7.15
C VAL A 28 26.83 -20.07 7.25
N GLN A 29 27.12 -20.80 6.17
CA GLN A 29 27.08 -22.26 6.20
C GLN A 29 28.21 -22.79 7.10
N THR A 30 27.84 -23.48 8.17
CA THR A 30 28.79 -24.10 9.09
C THR A 30 28.65 -25.62 9.10
N GLU A 31 29.72 -26.32 9.48
CA GLU A 31 29.68 -27.76 9.70
C GLU A 31 28.68 -28.12 10.81
N LYS A 32 28.06 -29.29 10.68
CA LYS A 32 27.09 -29.79 11.67
C LYS A 32 27.70 -29.82 13.07
N GLY A 33 27.06 -29.15 14.02
CA GLY A 33 27.51 -29.07 15.42
C GLY A 33 28.44 -27.90 15.74
N LYS A 34 28.85 -27.11 14.74
CA LYS A 34 29.53 -25.82 14.97
C LYS A 34 28.50 -24.72 15.28
N PRO A 35 28.88 -23.69 16.06
CA PRO A 35 28.01 -22.57 16.31
C PRO A 35 27.63 -21.88 15.00
N ARG A 36 26.37 -21.46 14.90
CA ARG A 36 25.90 -20.63 13.78
C ARG A 36 26.64 -19.30 13.80
N ARG A 37 26.86 -18.74 12.63
CA ARG A 37 27.51 -17.44 12.44
C ARG A 37 26.70 -16.63 11.46
N TYR A 38 26.70 -15.32 11.65
CA TYR A 38 25.96 -14.40 10.80
C TYR A 38 26.85 -13.22 10.42
N LEU A 39 26.62 -12.72 9.22
CA LEU A 39 27.21 -11.50 8.69
C LEU A 39 26.12 -10.48 8.45
N GLY A 40 26.47 -9.21 8.53
CA GLY A 40 25.63 -8.10 8.13
C GLY A 40 26.13 -7.48 6.84
N ARG A 41 25.19 -6.95 6.07
CA ARG A 41 25.44 -6.07 4.92
C ARG A 41 24.42 -4.95 4.93
N ASP A 42 24.84 -3.72 4.61
CA ASP A 42 23.91 -2.59 4.55
C ASP A 42 22.86 -2.79 3.47
N ASP A 43 21.59 -2.49 3.78
CA ASP A 43 20.42 -2.78 2.93
C ASP A 43 20.17 -1.77 1.80
N GLY A 44 21.13 -0.87 1.53
CA GLY A 44 21.10 0.08 0.41
C GLY A 44 21.22 1.56 0.79
N TYR A 45 21.23 1.90 2.08
CA TYR A 45 21.43 3.29 2.56
C TYR A 45 22.89 3.63 2.91
N GLY A 46 23.83 2.71 2.69
CA GLY A 46 25.25 2.86 2.99
C GLY A 46 26.17 2.08 2.04
N PRO A 47 27.49 2.15 2.24
CA PRO A 47 28.44 1.29 1.53
C PRO A 47 28.05 -0.18 1.74
N LYS A 48 27.99 -0.98 0.67
CA LYS A 48 27.61 -2.42 0.71
C LYS A 48 28.71 -3.30 1.31
N GLU A 49 29.21 -2.89 2.47
CA GLU A 49 30.27 -3.54 3.20
C GLU A 49 29.74 -4.72 4.00
N TRP A 50 30.61 -5.71 4.16
CA TRP A 50 30.33 -6.91 4.90
C TRP A 50 30.99 -6.83 6.27
N TYR A 51 30.23 -7.16 7.31
CA TYR A 51 30.69 -7.14 8.70
C TYR A 51 30.20 -8.36 9.48
N THR A 52 30.90 -8.73 10.53
CA THR A 52 30.40 -9.66 11.54
C THR A 52 29.38 -8.95 12.43
N LEU A 53 28.45 -9.72 12.99
CA LEU A 53 27.38 -9.21 13.84
C LEU A 53 27.53 -9.74 15.27
N CYS A 54 27.36 -8.86 16.25
CA CYS A 54 27.15 -9.22 17.65
C CYS A 54 25.68 -9.64 17.88
N ASP A 55 25.47 -10.66 18.71
CA ASP A 55 24.15 -11.13 19.17
C ASP A 55 23.13 -11.45 18.06
N ALA A 56 23.61 -11.69 16.84
CA ALA A 56 22.80 -12.16 15.72
C ALA A 56 22.26 -13.59 15.97
N PRO A 57 21.07 -13.93 15.44
CA PRO A 57 20.33 -13.18 14.43
C PRO A 57 19.17 -12.32 14.98
N TYR A 58 18.93 -12.29 16.29
CA TYR A 58 17.74 -11.66 16.88
C TYR A 58 18.04 -10.61 17.97
N GLY A 59 19.32 -10.38 18.30
CA GLY A 59 19.72 -9.25 19.14
C GLY A 59 19.76 -7.95 18.33
N TYR A 60 20.45 -6.94 18.86
CA TYR A 60 20.61 -5.65 18.18
C TYR A 60 21.41 -5.75 16.87
N CYS A 61 22.04 -6.89 16.59
CA CYS A 61 22.82 -7.13 15.37
C CYS A 61 23.82 -6.00 15.12
N GLU A 62 24.50 -5.56 16.18
CA GLU A 62 25.48 -4.49 16.09
C GLU A 62 26.68 -4.94 15.24
N ARG A 63 27.23 -3.99 14.48
CA ARG A 63 28.44 -4.23 13.69
C ARG A 63 29.61 -4.47 14.62
N ASP A 64 30.28 -5.60 14.43
CA ASP A 64 31.45 -5.98 15.23
C ASP A 64 32.75 -5.67 14.48
N CYS A 65 33.09 -6.47 13.47
CA CYS A 65 34.33 -6.34 12.71
C CYS A 65 34.06 -6.41 11.20
N HIS A 66 34.90 -5.76 10.39
CA HIS A 66 34.84 -5.94 8.93
C HIS A 66 35.20 -7.37 8.53
N VAL A 67 34.51 -7.88 7.51
CA VAL A 67 34.87 -9.14 6.87
C VAL A 67 36.17 -8.94 6.07
N ARG A 68 37.11 -9.87 6.24
CA ARG A 68 38.42 -9.85 5.59
C ARG A 68 38.32 -9.79 4.06
N GLU A 69 39.22 -9.04 3.43
CA GLU A 69 39.29 -8.86 1.97
C GLU A 69 39.65 -10.15 1.20
N ASP A 70 40.38 -11.08 1.82
CA ASP A 70 40.78 -12.34 1.18
C ASP A 70 39.66 -13.40 1.15
N LEU A 71 38.50 -13.08 1.72
CA LEU A 71 37.33 -13.97 1.76
C LEU A 71 36.41 -13.72 0.56
N THR A 72 35.98 -14.80 -0.09
CA THR A 72 34.93 -14.78 -1.12
C THR A 72 33.65 -15.36 -0.56
N LEU A 73 32.57 -14.59 -0.69
CA LEU A 73 31.25 -14.96 -0.24
C LEU A 73 30.47 -15.53 -1.42
N ILE A 74 30.08 -16.79 -1.33
CA ILE A 74 29.14 -17.42 -2.26
C ILE A 74 27.73 -17.16 -1.72
N VAL A 75 27.03 -16.22 -2.34
CA VAL A 75 25.65 -15.87 -1.98
C VAL A 75 24.72 -16.93 -2.53
N CYS A 76 23.92 -17.52 -1.65
CA CYS A 76 23.08 -18.65 -1.93
C CYS A 76 21.58 -18.30 -1.84
N ASP A 77 20.77 -19.08 -2.54
CA ASP A 77 19.32 -19.10 -2.39
C ASP A 77 18.90 -19.76 -1.05
N LYS A 78 17.59 -19.91 -0.83
CA LYS A 78 17.06 -20.53 0.38
C LYS A 78 17.51 -21.97 0.60
N ASP A 79 17.88 -22.68 -0.47
CA ASP A 79 18.23 -24.10 -0.47
C ASP A 79 19.76 -24.32 -0.46
N TRP A 80 20.54 -23.26 -0.18
CA TRP A 80 22.00 -23.25 -0.19
C TRP A 80 22.66 -23.48 -1.57
N ASN A 81 21.92 -23.27 -2.66
CA ASN A 81 22.52 -23.27 -4.00
C ASN A 81 23.15 -21.91 -4.27
N GLY A 82 24.40 -21.91 -4.75
CA GLY A 82 25.12 -20.67 -5.06
C GLY A 82 24.49 -19.94 -6.24
N VAL A 83 24.14 -18.67 -6.04
CA VAL A 83 23.52 -17.79 -7.04
C VAL A 83 24.55 -16.81 -7.61
N LEU A 84 25.37 -16.19 -6.74
CA LEU A 84 26.40 -15.22 -7.15
C LEU A 84 27.56 -15.20 -6.15
N ARG A 85 28.58 -14.40 -6.46
CA ARG A 85 29.76 -14.20 -5.60
C ARG A 85 29.92 -12.71 -5.25
N ASP A 86 30.35 -12.43 -4.04
CA ASP A 86 30.66 -11.07 -3.55
C ASP A 86 31.83 -11.12 -2.54
N GLY A 87 32.30 -9.96 -2.10
CA GLY A 87 33.33 -9.83 -1.07
C GLY A 87 33.67 -8.39 -0.75
N THR A 88 34.51 -8.18 0.27
CA THR A 88 34.95 -6.84 0.70
C THR A 88 36.00 -6.23 -0.24
N ASP A 89 36.81 -7.06 -0.90
CA ASP A 89 37.82 -6.61 -1.85
C ASP A 89 37.18 -6.02 -3.11
N ARG A 90 37.25 -4.68 -3.25
CA ARG A 90 36.68 -3.93 -4.38
C ARG A 90 37.55 -3.90 -5.63
N GLU A 91 38.76 -4.42 -5.60
CA GLU A 91 39.50 -4.71 -6.82
C GLU A 91 38.97 -6.00 -7.47
N ARG A 92 38.60 -6.99 -6.65
CA ARG A 92 38.05 -8.29 -7.11
C ARG A 92 36.55 -8.27 -7.33
N PHE A 93 35.82 -7.53 -6.51
CA PHE A 93 34.37 -7.33 -6.58
C PHE A 93 34.06 -5.84 -6.69
N PRO A 94 34.35 -5.20 -7.84
CA PRO A 94 34.17 -3.76 -8.03
C PRO A 94 32.78 -3.26 -7.69
N GLU A 95 31.77 -4.05 -8.04
CA GLU A 95 30.37 -3.79 -7.71
C GLU A 95 29.79 -4.96 -6.92
N SER A 96 29.25 -4.66 -5.73
CA SER A 96 28.44 -5.62 -4.96
C SER A 96 27.05 -5.72 -5.58
N PHE A 97 26.43 -6.89 -5.49
CA PHE A 97 25.07 -7.13 -6.00
C PHE A 97 24.05 -6.20 -5.32
N PRO A 98 22.93 -5.89 -5.99
CA PRO A 98 21.96 -4.94 -5.44
C PRO A 98 21.34 -5.46 -4.14
N SER A 99 21.01 -4.55 -3.22
CA SER A 99 20.12 -4.88 -2.11
C SER A 99 18.70 -5.15 -2.63
N LEU A 100 17.83 -5.72 -1.80
CA LEU A 100 16.44 -5.91 -2.19
C LEU A 100 15.74 -4.57 -2.48
N ASP A 101 16.09 -3.54 -1.70
CA ASP A 101 15.56 -2.17 -1.85
C ASP A 101 15.92 -1.59 -3.23
N GLU A 102 17.19 -1.70 -3.64
CA GLU A 102 17.68 -1.27 -4.95
C GLU A 102 17.05 -2.07 -6.09
N ALA A 103 16.94 -3.40 -5.95
CA ALA A 103 16.31 -4.25 -6.96
C ALA A 103 14.82 -3.88 -7.15
N CYS A 104 14.11 -3.60 -6.05
CA CYS A 104 12.74 -3.10 -6.08
C CYS A 104 12.65 -1.73 -6.78
N ASN A 105 13.54 -0.80 -6.47
CA ASN A 105 13.58 0.53 -7.09
C ASN A 105 13.89 0.47 -8.59
N GLU A 106 14.83 -0.38 -8.99
CA GLU A 106 15.18 -0.56 -10.40
C GLU A 106 13.98 -1.12 -11.17
N ALA A 107 13.32 -2.16 -10.64
CA ALA A 107 12.11 -2.73 -11.23
C ALA A 107 10.97 -1.70 -11.32
N TRP A 108 10.76 -0.92 -10.26
CA TRP A 108 9.76 0.15 -10.24
C TRP A 108 10.06 1.27 -11.25
N SER A 109 11.32 1.68 -11.38
CA SER A 109 11.73 2.76 -12.30
C SER A 109 11.39 2.47 -13.77
N LYS A 110 11.28 1.18 -14.13
CA LYS A 110 10.88 0.73 -15.47
C LYS A 110 9.37 0.84 -15.68
N VAL A 111 8.58 0.58 -14.63
CA VAL A 111 7.11 0.58 -14.64
C VAL A 111 6.53 1.99 -14.49
N VAL A 112 7.05 2.79 -13.56
CA VAL A 112 6.46 4.10 -13.21
C VAL A 112 6.41 5.08 -14.39
N LYS A 113 7.29 4.92 -15.39
CA LYS A 113 7.34 5.77 -16.60
C LYS A 113 6.03 5.79 -17.40
N VAL A 114 5.20 4.74 -17.27
CA VAL A 114 3.90 4.64 -17.94
C VAL A 114 2.72 4.87 -16.99
N LEU A 115 2.98 5.25 -15.73
CA LEU A 115 1.98 5.49 -14.69
C LEU A 115 2.05 6.96 -14.21
N PRO A 116 1.51 7.91 -14.98
CA PRO A 116 1.71 9.35 -14.74
C PRO A 116 1.01 9.88 -13.48
N HIS A 117 0.08 9.13 -12.90
CA HIS A 117 -0.77 9.58 -11.79
C HIS A 117 -0.36 9.05 -10.41
N VAL A 118 0.75 8.30 -10.33
CA VAL A 118 1.24 7.78 -9.05
C VAL A 118 1.81 8.89 -8.18
N THR A 119 1.41 8.92 -6.91
CA THR A 119 1.78 9.96 -5.95
C THR A 119 1.85 9.41 -4.52
N HIS A 120 2.72 9.99 -3.71
CA HIS A 120 2.74 9.77 -2.24
C HIS A 120 1.96 10.84 -1.47
N LYS A 121 1.48 11.87 -2.16
CA LYS A 121 0.90 13.06 -1.53
C LYS A 121 -0.61 13.04 -1.67
N GLY A 122 -1.29 13.72 -0.75
CA GLY A 122 -2.72 14.03 -0.85
C GLY A 122 -3.67 12.88 -0.56
N PHE A 123 -3.22 11.61 -0.55
CA PHE A 123 -4.09 10.44 -0.34
C PHE A 123 -4.94 10.57 0.94
N GLY A 124 -4.30 10.86 2.08
CA GLY A 124 -5.01 11.03 3.35
C GLY A 124 -6.10 12.11 3.29
N GLN A 125 -5.80 13.25 2.68
CA GLN A 125 -6.78 14.33 2.51
C GLN A 125 -7.92 13.91 1.56
N TRP A 126 -7.59 13.20 0.49
CA TRP A 126 -8.57 12.72 -0.48
C TRP A 126 -9.52 11.70 0.12
N ILE A 127 -9.03 10.67 0.82
CA ILE A 127 -9.88 9.61 1.37
C ILE A 127 -10.73 10.11 2.54
N THR A 128 -10.18 10.98 3.41
CA THR A 128 -10.93 11.60 4.51
C THR A 128 -12.07 12.48 4.00
N LYS A 129 -11.89 13.19 2.86
CA LYS A 129 -12.98 13.95 2.21
C LYS A 129 -14.12 13.07 1.70
N GLN A 130 -13.92 11.77 1.53
CA GLN A 130 -14.98 10.83 1.14
C GLN A 130 -15.85 10.41 2.32
N SER A 131 -15.51 10.81 3.56
CA SER A 131 -16.35 10.53 4.72
C SER A 131 -17.65 11.30 4.65
N PHE A 132 -18.73 10.60 4.97
CA PHE A 132 -20.06 11.21 5.08
C PHE A 132 -20.35 11.78 6.46
N LEU A 133 -19.43 11.62 7.41
CA LEU A 133 -19.57 12.11 8.79
C LEU A 133 -18.32 12.93 9.16
N PRO A 134 -18.48 13.95 10.00
CA PRO A 134 -17.33 14.59 10.63
C PRO A 134 -16.60 13.54 11.47
N LEU A 135 -15.31 13.38 11.23
CA LEU A 135 -14.47 12.41 11.93
C LEU A 135 -13.69 13.11 13.04
N SER A 136 -13.59 12.48 14.21
CA SER A 136 -12.58 12.83 15.21
C SER A 136 -11.19 12.40 14.75
N GLN A 137 -10.15 12.86 15.43
CA GLN A 137 -8.76 12.55 15.08
C GLN A 137 -8.48 11.04 15.00
N THR A 138 -8.99 10.24 15.94
CA THR A 138 -8.81 8.78 15.92
C THR A 138 -9.61 8.13 14.79
N GLU A 139 -10.81 8.63 14.51
CA GLU A 139 -11.65 8.13 13.43
C GLU A 139 -11.05 8.45 12.05
N GLU A 140 -10.41 9.61 11.89
CA GLU A 140 -9.68 9.94 10.66
C GLU A 140 -8.54 8.96 10.37
N LEU A 141 -7.81 8.54 11.40
CA LEU A 141 -6.74 7.54 11.25
C LEU A 141 -7.31 6.18 10.85
N ASN A 142 -8.35 5.70 11.55
CA ASN A 142 -8.98 4.42 11.21
C ASN A 142 -9.63 4.44 9.82
N TRP A 143 -10.26 5.57 9.44
CA TRP A 143 -10.82 5.77 8.11
C TRP A 143 -9.75 5.64 7.03
N ARG A 144 -8.60 6.28 7.21
CA ARG A 144 -7.50 6.22 6.24
C ARG A 144 -6.82 4.86 6.21
N ASP A 145 -6.56 4.26 7.37
CA ASP A 145 -5.57 3.17 7.49
C ASP A 145 -6.18 1.79 7.77
N SER A 146 -7.48 1.69 8.06
CA SER A 146 -8.09 0.42 8.50
C SER A 146 -9.39 0.04 7.80
N TYR A 147 -10.14 0.99 7.25
CA TYR A 147 -11.46 0.73 6.68
C TYR A 147 -11.43 0.45 5.18
N TYR A 148 -10.62 -0.50 4.76
CA TYR A 148 -10.55 -0.92 3.36
C TYR A 148 -10.16 -2.39 3.22
N GLU A 149 -10.43 -2.93 2.04
CA GLU A 149 -10.10 -4.29 1.67
C GLU A 149 -9.46 -4.34 0.28
N GLU A 150 -8.61 -5.35 0.08
CA GLU A 150 -8.02 -5.65 -1.22
C GLU A 150 -9.09 -6.28 -2.11
N GLU A 151 -9.44 -5.60 -3.20
CA GLU A 151 -10.42 -6.08 -4.17
C GLU A 151 -9.77 -6.89 -5.29
N ALA A 152 -8.60 -6.47 -5.74
CA ALA A 152 -7.84 -7.16 -6.79
C ALA A 152 -6.35 -6.84 -6.70
N SER A 153 -5.52 -7.74 -7.24
CA SER A 153 -4.07 -7.55 -7.34
C SER A 153 -3.56 -8.02 -8.71
N GLU A 154 -2.79 -7.16 -9.37
CA GLU A 154 -2.26 -7.38 -10.71
C GLU A 154 -0.73 -7.29 -10.72
N ILE A 155 -0.07 -8.20 -11.43
CA ILE A 155 1.39 -8.16 -11.62
C ILE A 155 1.71 -7.31 -12.85
N LEU A 156 2.41 -6.19 -12.64
CA LEU A 156 2.85 -5.28 -13.70
C LEU A 156 4.19 -5.70 -14.31
N SER A 157 5.08 -6.25 -13.50
CA SER A 157 6.42 -6.67 -13.90
C SER A 157 6.97 -7.71 -12.93
N ARG A 158 7.85 -8.59 -13.42
CA ARG A 158 8.53 -9.62 -12.63
C ARG A 158 10.04 -9.38 -12.65
N PHE A 159 10.70 -9.72 -11.56
CA PHE A 159 12.16 -9.67 -11.44
C PHE A 159 12.65 -10.74 -10.46
N THR A 160 13.94 -11.08 -10.54
CA THR A 160 14.55 -12.07 -9.65
C THR A 160 15.58 -11.38 -8.77
N TRP A 161 15.57 -11.68 -7.48
CA TRP A 161 16.59 -11.23 -6.55
C TRP A 161 17.07 -12.43 -5.73
N ILE A 162 18.38 -12.68 -5.74
CA ILE A 162 19.07 -13.79 -5.05
C ILE A 162 18.42 -15.18 -5.25
N GLY A 163 17.88 -15.45 -6.44
CA GLY A 163 17.26 -16.72 -6.79
C GLY A 163 15.76 -16.82 -6.46
N GLU A 164 15.17 -15.80 -5.82
CA GLU A 164 13.74 -15.73 -5.53
C GLU A 164 13.01 -14.80 -6.51
N GLU A 165 11.77 -15.15 -6.87
CA GLU A 165 10.95 -14.38 -7.80
C GLU A 165 10.12 -13.30 -7.06
N TYR A 166 10.23 -12.07 -7.55
CA TYR A 166 9.51 -10.91 -7.08
C TYR A 166 8.71 -10.27 -8.23
N ALA A 167 7.75 -9.43 -7.87
CA ALA A 167 6.95 -8.67 -8.80
C ALA A 167 6.64 -7.27 -8.29
N ILE A 168 6.39 -6.37 -9.24
CA ILE A 168 5.71 -5.10 -9.02
C ILE A 168 4.21 -5.37 -9.13
N PHE A 169 3.48 -5.05 -8.08
CA PHE A 169 2.03 -5.21 -7.99
C PHE A 169 1.32 -3.87 -8.11
N LYS A 170 0.17 -3.90 -8.78
CA LYS A 170 -0.90 -2.90 -8.67
C LYS A 170 -2.04 -3.54 -7.88
N VAL A 171 -2.31 -3.00 -6.69
CA VAL A 171 -3.34 -3.50 -5.79
C VAL A 171 -4.50 -2.53 -5.83
N THR A 172 -5.69 -3.03 -6.16
CA THR A 172 -6.93 -2.25 -6.11
C THR A 172 -7.51 -2.39 -4.71
N GLN A 173 -7.62 -1.26 -4.03
CA GLN A 173 -8.21 -1.17 -2.70
C GLN A 173 -9.60 -0.56 -2.78
N ARG A 174 -10.50 -1.00 -1.90
CA ARG A 174 -11.85 -0.46 -1.77
C ARG A 174 -12.16 -0.12 -0.32
N HIS A 175 -12.60 1.13 -0.09
CA HIS A 175 -13.03 1.57 1.23
C HIS A 175 -14.33 0.86 1.64
N THR A 176 -14.34 0.22 2.80
CA THR A 176 -15.49 -0.58 3.26
C THR A 176 -16.69 0.26 3.68
N LYS A 177 -16.50 1.55 3.97
CA LYS A 177 -17.58 2.45 4.42
C LYS A 177 -18.11 3.40 3.35
N CYS A 178 -17.37 3.65 2.27
CA CYS A 178 -17.78 4.62 1.24
C CYS A 178 -17.58 4.14 -0.21
N ASP A 179 -17.07 2.92 -0.41
CA ASP A 179 -16.77 2.33 -1.72
C ASP A 179 -15.79 3.13 -2.58
N ALA A 180 -15.06 4.10 -2.01
CA ALA A 180 -14.00 4.77 -2.74
C ALA A 180 -12.94 3.73 -3.13
N GLN A 181 -12.51 3.75 -4.38
CA GLN A 181 -11.47 2.86 -4.90
C GLN A 181 -10.21 3.65 -5.22
N TRP A 182 -9.06 3.03 -4.95
CA TRP A 182 -7.75 3.54 -5.34
C TRP A 182 -6.82 2.38 -5.65
N TYR A 183 -5.66 2.72 -6.19
CA TYR A 183 -4.59 1.77 -6.45
C TYR A 183 -3.39 2.05 -5.55
N GLU A 184 -2.77 0.99 -5.08
CA GLU A 184 -1.51 1.01 -4.35
C GLU A 184 -0.48 0.17 -5.10
N TYR A 185 0.77 0.65 -5.12
CA TYR A 185 1.84 0.03 -5.87
C TYR A 185 2.89 -0.56 -4.94
N TYR A 186 3.21 -1.84 -5.13
CA TYR A 186 4.08 -2.58 -4.22
C TYR A 186 5.16 -3.45 -4.89
N ALA A 187 6.32 -3.50 -4.23
CA ALA A 187 7.33 -4.57 -4.19
C ALA A 187 6.87 -5.84 -3.46
N GLY A 188 6.88 -7.05 -4.04
CA GLY A 188 6.66 -8.27 -3.23
C GLY A 188 7.06 -9.57 -3.90
N LYS A 189 7.11 -10.67 -3.13
CA LYS A 189 7.28 -12.02 -3.69
C LYS A 189 6.03 -12.42 -4.48
N THR A 190 6.22 -13.19 -5.55
CA THR A 190 5.10 -13.65 -6.39
C THR A 190 4.26 -14.71 -5.70
N ASN A 191 4.89 -15.61 -4.93
CA ASN A 191 4.22 -16.65 -4.13
C ASN A 191 4.14 -16.21 -2.66
N ARG A 192 3.44 -15.10 -2.40
CA ARG A 192 3.25 -14.53 -1.06
C ARG A 192 2.34 -15.43 -0.22
N GLN A 193 2.71 -15.68 1.04
CA GLN A 193 1.80 -16.33 1.99
C GLN A 193 0.73 -15.35 2.49
N GLU A 194 -0.40 -15.85 2.99
CA GLU A 194 -1.56 -15.04 3.41
C GLU A 194 -1.23 -13.95 4.45
N HIS A 195 -0.18 -14.15 5.25
CA HIS A 195 0.27 -13.19 6.28
C HIS A 195 1.60 -12.50 5.95
N GLU A 196 2.15 -12.72 4.76
CA GLU A 196 3.39 -12.09 4.34
C GLU A 196 3.08 -10.70 3.75
N TRP A 197 3.72 -9.67 4.31
CA TRP A 197 3.57 -8.29 3.86
C TRP A 197 4.33 -8.04 2.57
N TYR A 198 3.88 -7.05 1.80
CA TYR A 198 4.67 -6.53 0.69
C TYR A 198 6.03 -6.03 1.18
N THR A 199 7.04 -6.24 0.35
CA THR A 199 8.41 -5.80 0.61
C THR A 199 8.52 -4.29 0.54
N ARG A 200 7.88 -3.63 -0.42
CA ARG A 200 8.05 -2.18 -0.57
C ARG A 200 6.78 -1.52 -1.06
N PHE A 201 6.49 -0.34 -0.54
CA PHE A 201 5.42 0.53 -1.05
C PHE A 201 6.01 1.64 -1.94
N PHE A 202 5.35 1.93 -3.06
CA PHE A 202 5.79 2.93 -4.04
C PHE A 202 4.85 4.11 -4.23
N GLY A 203 3.62 4.05 -3.73
CA GLY A 203 2.69 5.16 -3.85
C GLY A 203 1.26 4.74 -4.17
N TYR A 204 0.41 5.76 -4.23
CA TYR A 204 -1.01 5.65 -4.50
C TYR A 204 -1.33 6.19 -5.90
N GLU A 205 -2.42 5.72 -6.48
CA GLU A 205 -3.12 6.38 -7.57
C GLU A 205 -4.60 6.42 -7.23
N TYR A 206 -5.17 7.61 -7.18
CA TYR A 206 -6.56 7.83 -6.80
C TYR A 206 -7.12 8.99 -7.62
N HIS A 207 -8.43 8.95 -7.81
CA HIS A 207 -9.14 9.93 -8.62
C HIS A 207 -10.39 10.40 -7.88
N ASP A 208 -10.80 11.63 -8.16
CA ASP A 208 -12.10 12.09 -7.70
C ASP A 208 -13.20 11.24 -8.34
N ARG A 209 -14.16 10.86 -7.52
CA ARG A 209 -15.26 10.01 -7.94
C ARG A 209 -16.16 10.78 -8.89
N HIS A 210 -16.65 10.10 -9.92
CA HIS A 210 -17.72 10.68 -10.72
C HIS A 210 -18.96 10.86 -9.83
N ILE A 211 -19.68 11.97 -10.00
CA ILE A 211 -20.86 12.31 -9.19
C ILE A 211 -21.92 11.19 -9.21
N SER A 212 -22.05 10.45 -10.33
CA SER A 212 -22.94 9.28 -10.40
C SER A 212 -22.53 8.13 -9.46
N ASP A 213 -21.23 7.94 -9.24
CA ASP A 213 -20.75 6.94 -8.27
C ASP A 213 -21.06 7.36 -6.85
N VAL A 214 -20.89 8.66 -6.56
CA VAL A 214 -21.26 9.25 -5.26
C VAL A 214 -22.75 9.04 -5.00
N LEU A 215 -23.61 9.35 -5.97
CA LEU A 215 -25.06 9.14 -5.88
C LEU A 215 -25.43 7.67 -5.64
N ARG A 216 -24.76 6.74 -6.32
CA ARG A 216 -24.98 5.30 -6.11
C ARG A 216 -24.63 4.88 -4.69
N THR A 217 -23.52 5.37 -4.14
CA THR A 217 -23.15 5.06 -2.74
C THR A 217 -24.12 5.71 -1.74
N LEU A 218 -24.48 6.98 -1.92
CA LEU A 218 -25.44 7.65 -1.05
C LEU A 218 -26.82 6.99 -1.08
N GLY A 219 -27.28 6.56 -2.27
CA GLY A 219 -28.52 5.80 -2.43
C GLY A 219 -28.47 4.45 -1.69
N ARG A 220 -27.39 3.68 -1.86
CA ARG A 220 -27.18 2.43 -1.10
C ARG A 220 -27.17 2.67 0.41
N ARG A 221 -26.49 3.72 0.88
CA ARG A 221 -26.46 4.08 2.30
C ARG A 221 -27.86 4.36 2.85
N CYS A 222 -28.72 5.04 2.09
CA CYS A 222 -30.11 5.24 2.48
C CYS A 222 -30.85 3.90 2.62
N ASP A 223 -30.69 3.00 1.65
CA ASP A 223 -31.29 1.66 1.68
C ASP A 223 -30.78 0.82 2.86
N ASP A 224 -29.48 0.88 3.14
CA ASP A 224 -28.84 0.16 4.24
C ASP A 224 -29.36 0.65 5.60
N ILE A 225 -29.47 1.97 5.79
CA ILE A 225 -30.06 2.56 7.01
C ILE A 225 -31.50 2.07 7.18
N ILE A 226 -32.30 2.08 6.11
CA ILE A 226 -33.70 1.64 6.17
C ILE A 226 -33.78 0.17 6.61
N ARG A 227 -32.96 -0.70 6.02
CA ARG A 227 -33.00 -2.16 6.23
C ARG A 227 -32.36 -2.62 7.54
N THR A 228 -31.36 -1.91 8.03
CA THR A 228 -30.60 -2.31 9.22
C THR A 228 -31.45 -2.17 10.49
N ALA A 229 -31.41 -3.17 11.36
CA ALA A 229 -32.02 -3.12 12.69
C ALA A 229 -31.04 -2.54 13.71
N VAL A 230 -31.55 -1.96 14.80
CA VAL A 230 -30.71 -1.60 15.94
C VAL A 230 -30.41 -2.85 16.74
N GLU A 231 -29.13 -3.06 17.02
CA GLU A 231 -28.65 -4.17 17.84
C GLU A 231 -28.64 -3.75 19.31
N THR A 232 -29.23 -4.58 20.16
CA THR A 232 -29.17 -4.39 21.62
C THR A 232 -28.42 -5.54 22.25
N ARG A 233 -27.42 -5.21 23.07
CA ARG A 233 -26.60 -6.18 23.80
C ARG A 233 -26.41 -5.76 25.24
N THR A 234 -26.29 -6.71 26.14
CA THR A 234 -25.97 -6.42 27.54
C THR A 234 -24.47 -6.17 27.67
N ASP A 235 -24.09 -5.02 28.21
CA ASP A 235 -22.72 -4.72 28.60
C ASP A 235 -22.39 -5.44 29.91
N HIS A 236 -21.42 -6.34 29.84
CA HIS A 236 -20.99 -7.17 30.96
C HIS A 236 -20.27 -6.38 32.06
N TYR A 237 -19.75 -5.18 31.78
CA TYR A 237 -19.04 -4.36 32.78
C TYR A 237 -19.99 -3.57 33.68
N TYR A 238 -21.02 -2.95 33.09
CA TYR A 238 -21.94 -2.07 33.82
C TYR A 238 -23.35 -2.66 33.99
N GLY A 239 -23.63 -3.83 33.42
CA GLY A 239 -24.94 -4.49 33.49
C GLY A 239 -26.06 -3.73 32.77
N ARG A 240 -25.70 -2.83 31.84
CA ARG A 240 -26.63 -1.98 31.10
C ARG A 240 -26.89 -2.52 29.70
N THR A 241 -28.03 -2.17 29.12
CA THR A 241 -28.31 -2.49 27.73
C THR A 241 -27.66 -1.45 26.84
N VAL A 242 -26.73 -1.87 26.00
CA VAL A 242 -26.12 -1.04 24.96
C VAL A 242 -26.91 -1.21 23.68
N SER A 243 -27.29 -0.09 23.07
CA SER A 243 -27.84 -0.06 21.71
C SER A 243 -26.75 0.40 20.73
N CYS A 244 -26.57 -0.35 19.65
CA CYS A 244 -25.69 -0.04 18.54
C CYS A 244 -26.48 -0.03 17.22
N PHE A 245 -26.13 0.86 16.30
CA PHE A 245 -26.72 0.92 14.98
C PHE A 245 -25.64 1.14 13.92
N MET A 246 -25.53 0.22 12.95
CA MET A 246 -24.48 0.24 11.92
C MET A 246 -23.06 0.35 12.53
N ASP A 247 -22.76 -0.51 13.50
CA ASP A 247 -21.51 -0.54 14.29
C ASP A 247 -21.27 0.68 15.20
N GLU A 248 -22.14 1.70 15.18
CA GLU A 248 -22.01 2.87 16.04
C GLU A 248 -22.78 2.70 17.35
N PHE A 249 -22.15 3.05 18.47
CA PHE A 249 -22.83 3.18 19.75
C PHE A 249 -23.84 4.33 19.69
N ILE A 250 -25.10 4.06 20.03
CA ILE A 250 -26.16 5.08 20.03
C ILE A 250 -26.67 5.44 21.43
N GLY A 251 -26.43 4.60 22.44
CA GLY A 251 -26.79 4.91 23.82
C GLY A 251 -26.96 3.69 24.73
N TYR A 252 -27.09 3.96 26.04
CA TYR A 252 -27.46 2.97 27.06
C TYR A 252 -28.95 3.05 27.38
N ASP A 253 -29.56 1.91 27.62
CA ASP A 253 -30.92 1.74 28.18
C ASP A 253 -31.97 2.59 27.45
N LEU A 254 -31.83 2.68 26.12
CA LEU A 254 -32.71 3.49 25.27
C LEU A 254 -34.11 2.87 25.18
N SER A 255 -35.13 3.73 25.24
CA SER A 255 -36.50 3.35 24.93
C SER A 255 -36.67 3.04 23.44
N HIS A 256 -37.73 2.31 23.09
CA HIS A 256 -38.06 2.03 21.69
C HIS A 256 -38.20 3.32 20.85
N GLU A 257 -38.77 4.37 21.45
CA GLU A 257 -38.92 5.67 20.78
C GLU A 257 -37.57 6.36 20.56
N GLN A 258 -36.68 6.34 21.56
CA GLN A 258 -35.33 6.92 21.43
C GLN A 258 -34.50 6.19 20.36
N VAL A 259 -34.64 4.86 20.27
CA VAL A 259 -34.01 4.05 19.22
C VAL A 259 -34.54 4.43 17.84
N ARG A 260 -35.87 4.55 17.69
CA ARG A 260 -36.50 4.94 16.43
C ARG A 260 -36.06 6.34 16.01
N ASP A 261 -36.05 7.29 16.94
CA ASP A 261 -35.65 8.68 16.67
C ASP A 261 -34.17 8.78 16.28
N ALA A 262 -33.29 7.99 16.93
CA ALA A 262 -31.88 7.92 16.57
C ALA A 262 -31.65 7.37 15.15
N LYS A 263 -32.46 6.39 14.73
CA LYS A 263 -32.45 5.84 13.37
C LYS A 263 -32.98 6.85 12.35
N GLU A 264 -34.12 7.48 12.65
CA GLU A 264 -34.76 8.46 11.76
C GLU A 264 -33.87 9.70 11.55
N CYS A 265 -33.18 10.15 12.60
CA CYS A 265 -32.22 11.26 12.49
C CYS A 265 -31.09 10.95 11.49
N ARG A 266 -30.53 9.74 11.53
CA ARG A 266 -29.49 9.29 10.58
C ARG A 266 -30.04 9.15 9.16
N LEU A 267 -31.25 8.59 9.01
CA LEU A 267 -31.89 8.46 7.70
C LEU A 267 -32.16 9.82 7.06
N ARG A 268 -32.68 10.78 7.84
CA ARG A 268 -32.90 12.15 7.37
C ARG A 268 -31.60 12.78 6.87
N LYS A 269 -30.51 12.67 7.65
CA LYS A 269 -29.21 13.21 7.24
C LYS A 269 -28.70 12.57 5.94
N ALA A 270 -28.80 11.25 5.82
CA ALA A 270 -28.38 10.55 4.61
C ALA A 270 -29.21 10.95 3.37
N ARG A 271 -30.53 11.19 3.53
CA ARG A 271 -31.40 11.70 2.47
C ARG A 271 -31.03 13.12 2.06
N GLU A 272 -30.77 14.01 3.03
CA GLU A 272 -30.31 15.37 2.75
C GLU A 272 -29.02 15.36 1.92
N ASP A 273 -28.04 14.53 2.30
CA ASP A 273 -26.78 14.39 1.55
C ASP A 273 -27.02 13.86 0.12
N TYR A 274 -27.92 12.88 -0.04
CA TYR A 274 -28.31 12.34 -1.35
C TYR A 274 -29.01 13.40 -2.22
N ASP A 275 -29.98 14.11 -1.66
CA ASP A 275 -30.78 15.11 -2.37
C ASP A 275 -29.91 16.29 -2.81
N GLU A 276 -28.97 16.73 -1.97
CA GLU A 276 -27.99 17.76 -2.31
C GLU A 276 -27.09 17.33 -3.48
N ALA A 277 -26.51 16.12 -3.39
CA ALA A 277 -25.68 15.57 -4.46
C ALA A 277 -26.48 15.39 -5.76
N ASN A 278 -27.75 15.00 -5.66
CA ASN A 278 -28.63 14.76 -6.81
C ASN A 278 -29.00 16.09 -7.48
N ALA A 279 -29.32 17.12 -6.70
CA ALA A 279 -29.55 18.46 -7.22
C ALA A 279 -28.29 19.01 -7.94
N TYR A 280 -27.10 18.79 -7.37
CA TYR A 280 -25.85 19.17 -8.01
C TYR A 280 -25.62 18.42 -9.33
N TYR A 281 -25.89 17.12 -9.38
CA TYR A 281 -25.80 16.31 -10.58
C TYR A 281 -26.68 16.84 -11.72
N TYR A 282 -27.96 17.13 -11.44
CA TYR A 282 -28.86 17.67 -12.46
C TYR A 282 -28.43 19.04 -12.95
N LYS A 283 -27.90 19.90 -12.07
CA LYS A 283 -27.33 21.19 -12.46
C LYS A 283 -26.13 21.05 -13.39
N LEU A 284 -25.26 20.06 -13.15
CA LEU A 284 -24.15 19.76 -14.07
C LEU A 284 -24.66 19.30 -15.44
N LYS A 285 -25.67 18.44 -15.46
CA LYS A 285 -26.27 17.92 -16.69
C LYS A 285 -26.92 19.02 -17.53
N GLU A 286 -27.68 19.92 -16.91
CA GLU A 286 -28.27 21.10 -17.58
C GLU A 286 -27.19 22.00 -18.20
N ASN A 287 -26.07 22.19 -17.50
CA ASN A 287 -24.94 22.96 -18.01
C ASN A 287 -24.27 22.27 -19.22
N GLU A 288 -24.13 20.94 -19.18
CA GLU A 288 -23.58 20.16 -20.30
C GLU A 288 -24.46 20.29 -21.56
N GLU A 289 -25.78 20.17 -21.42
CA GLU A 289 -26.74 20.39 -22.51
C GLU A 289 -26.64 21.82 -23.06
N SER A 290 -26.54 22.81 -22.17
CA SER A 290 -26.38 24.22 -22.54
C SER A 290 -25.10 24.47 -23.34
N ILE A 291 -23.97 23.89 -22.91
CA ILE A 291 -22.67 24.01 -23.61
C ILE A 291 -22.74 23.37 -25.01
N ARG A 292 -23.28 22.15 -25.12
CA ARG A 292 -23.45 21.47 -26.42
C ARG A 292 -24.34 22.28 -27.37
N GLY A 293 -25.40 22.89 -26.85
CA GLY A 293 -26.25 23.80 -27.63
C GLY A 293 -25.47 24.99 -28.20
N ILE A 294 -24.60 25.62 -27.40
CA ILE A 294 -23.75 26.73 -27.83
C ILE A 294 -22.73 26.26 -28.89
N GLU A 295 -22.11 25.10 -28.72
CA GLU A 295 -21.15 24.56 -29.70
C GLU A 295 -21.80 24.30 -31.07
N LEU A 296 -23.02 23.74 -31.07
CA LEU A 296 -23.81 23.53 -32.29
C LEU A 296 -24.14 24.85 -32.99
N MET A 297 -24.57 25.87 -32.24
CA MET A 297 -24.83 27.21 -32.79
C MET A 297 -23.56 27.84 -33.38
N LEU A 298 -22.43 27.78 -32.67
CA LEU A 298 -21.14 28.29 -33.15
C LEU A 298 -20.69 27.56 -34.43
N HIS A 299 -20.89 26.25 -34.50
CA HIS A 299 -20.61 25.48 -35.71
C HIS A 299 -21.47 25.96 -36.89
N CYS A 300 -22.78 26.14 -36.70
CA CYS A 300 -23.68 26.68 -37.73
C CYS A 300 -23.26 28.07 -38.21
N ILE A 301 -22.93 28.99 -37.30
CA ILE A 301 -22.45 30.35 -37.64
C ILE A 301 -21.16 30.27 -38.46
N ARG A 302 -20.19 29.43 -38.06
CA ARG A 302 -18.94 29.23 -38.81
C ARG A 302 -19.19 28.72 -40.23
N GLN A 303 -20.15 27.82 -40.42
CA GLN A 303 -20.54 27.32 -41.74
C GLN A 303 -21.17 28.42 -42.61
N GLN A 304 -22.04 29.27 -42.03
CA GLN A 304 -22.63 30.40 -42.74
C GLN A 304 -21.57 31.43 -43.18
N ILE A 305 -20.64 31.80 -42.29
CA ILE A 305 -19.53 32.70 -42.62
C ILE A 305 -18.68 32.14 -43.77
N ARG A 306 -18.40 30.82 -43.77
CA ARG A 306 -17.65 30.17 -44.85
C ARG A 306 -18.40 30.21 -46.19
N LYS A 307 -19.74 30.08 -46.18
CA LYS A 307 -20.57 30.20 -47.37
C LYS A 307 -20.62 31.63 -47.91
N MET A 308 -20.63 32.64 -47.04
CA MET A 308 -20.62 34.05 -47.43
C MET A 308 -19.27 34.55 -47.96
N LYS A 309 -18.17 33.85 -47.66
CA LYS A 309 -16.82 34.17 -48.15
C LYS A 309 -16.47 33.50 -49.49
N ARG A 310 -17.40 32.78 -50.12
CA ARG A 310 -17.29 32.23 -51.48
C ARG A 310 -18.11 33.08 -52.44
#